data_AF-A0AAN8PAY1-F1
#
_entry.id   AF-A0AAN8PAY1-F1
#
_cell.length_a   1.000
_cell.length_b   1.000
_cell.length_c   1.000
_cell.angle_alpha   90.00
_cell.angle_beta   90.00
_cell.angle_gamma   90.00
#
_symmetry.space_group_name_H-M   'P 1'
#
loop_
_entity.id
_entity.type
_entity.pdbx_description
1 polymer ?
#
loop_
_entity_poly.entity_id
_entity_poly.type
_entity_poly.pdbx_seq_one_letter_code
_entity_poly.pdbx_strand_id
1 'polypeptide(L)'
;MTESHSARRGESFHKTPVFSKDCTVLISVKSKQDVTARRIIKAVRDVCGEDAILTCIPRNGDSYEVTLIDSDCATRLVESNLLFDDDPAFVRHISAKIKVVSFMHLSGLISDEEIERKLKQWRLEVLGPI
;
A
#
# COMPACT_ATOMS: atom_id res chain seq x y z
N MET A 1 10.09 56.80 15.82
CA MET A 1 8.80 56.43 15.22
C MET A 1 9.15 55.69 13.93
N THR A 2 9.32 54.36 14.02
CA THR A 2 8.32 53.31 13.68
C THR A 2 8.10 53.23 12.16
N GLU A 3 8.14 52.10 11.45
CA GLU A 3 8.15 50.67 11.82
C GLU A 3 8.65 49.84 10.62
N SER A 4 9.30 48.73 10.93
CA SER A 4 9.78 47.72 9.99
C SER A 4 8.62 46.85 9.50
N HIS A 5 8.40 46.73 8.19
CA HIS A 5 7.54 45.68 7.63
C HIS A 5 8.39 44.51 7.12
N SER A 6 8.64 43.58 8.04
CA SER A 6 9.13 42.24 7.74
C SER A 6 8.02 41.45 7.06
N ALA A 7 8.23 41.09 5.79
CA ALA A 7 7.39 40.15 5.07
C ALA A 7 7.39 38.80 5.80
N ARG A 8 6.22 38.37 6.29
CA ARG A 8 6.04 37.07 6.92
C ARG A 8 6.17 36.00 5.83
N ARG A 9 7.28 35.27 5.87
CA ARG A 9 7.49 34.01 5.15
C ARG A 9 6.41 33.06 5.65
N GLY A 10 5.45 32.72 4.80
CA GLY A 10 4.45 31.72 5.12
C GLY A 10 5.15 30.41 5.45
N GLU A 11 5.01 29.97 6.70
CA GLU A 11 5.43 28.65 7.13
C GLU A 11 4.66 27.63 6.31
N SER A 12 5.36 26.86 5.48
CA SER A 12 4.79 25.67 4.85
C SER A 12 4.47 24.70 5.97
N PHE A 13 3.17 24.55 6.27
CA PHE A 13 2.69 23.51 7.18
C PHE A 13 3.18 22.16 6.64
N HIS A 14 4.21 21.60 7.28
CA HIS A 14 4.54 20.19 7.14
C HIS A 14 3.37 19.41 7.76
N LYS A 15 2.39 19.08 6.93
CA LYS A 15 1.34 18.11 7.27
C LYS A 15 2.09 16.82 7.57
N THR A 16 2.14 16.42 8.85
CA THR A 16 2.72 15.14 9.23
C THR A 16 2.06 14.08 8.36
N PRO A 17 2.81 13.33 7.52
CA PRO A 17 2.21 12.36 6.63
C PRO A 17 1.50 11.34 7.52
N VAL A 18 0.17 11.37 7.47
CA VAL A 18 -0.65 10.38 8.16
C VAL A 18 -0.43 9.10 7.39
N PHE A 19 0.37 8.20 7.97
CA PHE A 19 0.60 6.89 7.41
C PHE A 19 -0.75 6.21 7.16
N SER A 20 -1.05 5.93 5.89
CA SER A 20 -2.15 5.08 5.48
C SER A 20 -1.58 3.86 4.76
N LYS A 21 -2.15 2.69 5.04
CA LYS A 21 -1.81 1.46 4.32
C LYS A 21 -2.10 1.57 2.82
N ASP A 22 -3.03 2.45 2.44
CA ASP A 22 -3.38 2.70 1.04
C ASP A 22 -2.25 3.42 0.27
N CYS A 23 -1.31 4.06 0.98
CA CYS A 23 -0.10 4.64 0.40
C CYS A 23 1.04 3.61 0.23
N THR A 24 0.80 2.32 0.52
CA THR A 24 1.84 1.29 0.47
C THR A 24 1.55 0.25 -0.61
N VAL A 25 2.56 -0.02 -1.43
CA VAL A 25 2.52 -1.04 -2.49
C VAL A 25 3.53 -2.15 -2.23
N LEU A 26 3.27 -3.31 -2.80
CA LEU A 26 4.23 -4.38 -2.96
C LEU A 26 4.65 -4.43 -4.43
N ILE A 27 5.96 -4.36 -4.68
CA ILE A 27 6.58 -4.47 -5.99
C ILE A 27 7.30 -5.82 -6.05
N SER A 28 6.76 -6.75 -6.81
CA SER A 28 7.39 -8.04 -7.09
C SER A 28 8.22 -7.94 -8.36
N VAL A 29 9.46 -8.41 -8.29
CA VAL A 29 10.42 -8.46 -9.38
C VAL A 29 10.79 -9.91 -9.67
N LYS A 30 11.43 -10.15 -10.80
CA LYS A 30 11.86 -11.51 -11.20
C LYS A 30 12.97 -12.08 -10.32
N SER A 31 13.91 -11.22 -9.91
CA SER A 31 15.08 -11.61 -9.10
C SER A 31 15.63 -10.39 -8.36
N LYS A 32 15.80 -10.55 -7.05
CA LYS A 32 16.47 -9.54 -6.20
C LYS A 32 17.98 -9.46 -6.37
N GLN A 33 18.60 -10.47 -6.99
CA GLN A 33 20.02 -10.40 -7.32
C GLN A 33 20.27 -9.32 -8.37
N ASP A 34 19.31 -9.11 -9.27
CA ASP A 34 19.41 -8.18 -10.38
C ASP A 34 18.77 -6.82 -10.04
N VAL A 35 17.65 -6.83 -9.32
CA VAL A 35 16.93 -5.61 -8.95
C VAL A 35 17.10 -5.29 -7.47
N THR A 36 18.03 -4.39 -7.17
CA THR A 36 18.30 -3.92 -5.80
C THR A 36 17.31 -2.85 -5.32
N ALA A 37 17.21 -2.63 -4.01
CA ALA A 37 16.38 -1.56 -3.43
C ALA A 37 16.69 -0.17 -4.03
N ARG A 38 17.97 0.09 -4.38
CA ARG A 38 18.37 1.34 -5.06
C ARG A 38 17.71 1.48 -6.44
N ARG A 39 17.62 0.39 -7.20
CA ARG A 39 16.94 0.38 -8.51
C ARG A 39 15.43 0.61 -8.34
N ILE A 40 14.82 -0.01 -7.32
CA ILE A 40 13.41 0.23 -6.97
C ILE A 40 13.17 1.70 -6.65
N ILE A 41 13.99 2.29 -5.76
CA ILE A 41 13.87 3.70 -5.37
C ILE A 41 13.94 4.61 -6.59
N LYS A 42 14.90 4.37 -7.50
CA LYS A 42 15.01 5.16 -8.72
C LYS A 42 13.75 5.04 -9.59
N ALA A 43 13.31 3.80 -9.87
CA ALA A 43 12.16 3.57 -10.74
C ALA A 43 10.86 4.16 -10.16
N VAL A 44 10.68 4.10 -8.84
CA VAL A 44 9.52 4.72 -8.18
C VAL A 44 9.58 6.24 -8.25
N ARG A 45 10.77 6.85 -8.16
CA ARG A 45 10.93 8.30 -8.33
C ARG A 45 10.67 8.76 -9.76
N ASP A 46 11.06 7.96 -10.75
CA ASP A 46 10.78 8.25 -12.16
C ASP A 46 9.26 8.30 -12.43
N VAL A 47 8.46 7.52 -11.70
CA VAL A 47 6.99 7.51 -11.81
C VAL A 47 6.33 8.58 -10.94
N CYS A 48 6.76 8.71 -9.68
CA CYS A 48 6.02 9.45 -8.66
C CYS A 48 6.63 10.80 -8.29
N GLY A 49 7.91 11.05 -8.60
CA GLY A 49 8.70 12.21 -8.19
C GLY A 49 9.75 11.89 -7.12
N GLU A 50 10.77 12.74 -6.98
CA GLU A 50 11.95 12.52 -6.10
C GLU A 50 11.60 12.31 -4.61
N ASP A 51 10.64 13.08 -4.10
CA ASP A 51 10.24 13.08 -2.69
C ASP A 51 9.10 12.09 -2.38
N ALA A 52 8.72 11.24 -3.34
CA ALA A 52 7.53 10.41 -3.22
C ALA A 52 7.65 9.23 -2.24
N ILE A 53 8.88 8.84 -1.88
CA ILE A 53 9.15 7.61 -1.11
C ILE A 53 9.45 7.93 0.34
N LEU A 54 8.67 7.35 1.25
CA LEU A 54 8.93 7.38 2.69
C LEU A 54 9.83 6.21 3.12
N THR A 55 9.54 5.00 2.65
CA THR A 55 10.33 3.81 2.95
C THR A 55 10.35 2.81 1.80
N CYS A 56 11.45 2.10 1.65
CA CYS A 56 11.59 0.94 0.75
C CYS A 56 12.20 -0.21 1.52
N ILE A 57 11.44 -1.28 1.75
CA ILE A 57 11.82 -2.40 2.61
C ILE A 57 11.84 -3.69 1.78
N PRO A 58 12.99 -4.37 1.65
CA PRO A 58 13.04 -5.71 1.07
C PRO A 58 12.20 -6.69 1.92
N ARG A 59 11.30 -7.43 1.28
CA ARG A 59 10.50 -8.50 1.94
C ARG A 59 11.07 -9.89 1.65
N ASN A 60 10.42 -10.96 2.11
CA ASN A 60 10.80 -12.31 1.72
C ASN A 60 10.44 -12.57 0.25
N GLY A 61 11.18 -13.47 -0.42
CA GLY A 61 11.08 -13.68 -1.86
C GLY A 61 11.52 -12.46 -2.68
N ASP A 62 11.15 -12.41 -3.95
CA ASP A 62 11.57 -11.35 -4.87
C ASP A 62 10.65 -10.12 -4.85
N SER A 63 10.39 -9.56 -3.66
CA SER A 63 9.50 -8.40 -3.51
C SER A 63 9.97 -7.28 -2.57
N TYR A 64 9.52 -6.06 -2.84
CA TYR A 64 9.79 -4.86 -2.06
C TYR A 64 8.49 -4.22 -1.60
N GLU A 65 8.44 -3.84 -0.33
CA GLU A 65 7.37 -3.01 0.21
C GLU A 65 7.80 -1.55 0.15
N VAL A 66 6.98 -0.73 -0.50
CA VAL A 66 7.27 0.70 -0.71
C VAL A 66 6.12 1.52 -0.17
N THR A 67 6.41 2.38 0.81
CA THR A 67 5.44 3.34 1.36
C THR A 67 5.72 4.71 0.76
N LEU A 68 4.67 5.33 0.23
CA LEU A 68 4.68 6.58 -0.48
C LEU A 68 4.06 7.70 0.36
N ILE A 69 4.28 8.95 -0.06
CA ILE A 69 3.76 10.15 0.62
C ILE A 69 2.23 10.25 0.59
N ASP A 70 1.59 9.71 -0.45
CA ASP A 70 0.14 9.75 -0.66
C ASP A 70 -0.36 8.53 -1.46
N SER A 71 -1.68 8.33 -1.46
CA SER A 71 -2.34 7.23 -2.17
C SER A 71 -2.34 7.41 -3.68
N ASP A 72 -2.25 8.65 -4.18
CA ASP A 72 -2.28 8.92 -5.62
C ASP A 72 -0.98 8.44 -6.28
N CYS A 73 0.16 8.60 -5.61
CA CYS A 73 1.42 7.98 -5.98
C CYS A 73 1.30 6.45 -6.01
N ALA A 74 0.65 5.85 -5.01
CA ALA A 74 0.45 4.40 -4.95
C ALA A 74 -0.38 3.90 -6.13
N THR A 75 -1.49 4.58 -6.44
CA THR A 75 -2.36 4.27 -7.59
C THR A 75 -1.60 4.40 -8.90
N ARG A 76 -0.88 5.52 -9.12
CA ARG A 76 -0.07 5.72 -10.34
C ARG A 76 0.96 4.62 -10.53
N LEU A 77 1.59 4.16 -9.45
CA LEU A 77 2.60 3.12 -9.51
C LEU A 77 1.99 1.74 -9.81
N VAL A 78 0.79 1.44 -9.29
CA VAL A 78 0.04 0.22 -9.62
C VAL A 78 -0.41 0.22 -11.08
N GLU A 79 -0.82 1.36 -11.60
CA GLU A 79 -1.23 1.54 -13.00
C GLU A 79 -0.04 1.68 -13.96
N SER A 80 1.17 1.83 -13.43
CA SER A 80 2.38 1.94 -14.24
C SER A 80 2.83 0.59 -14.79
N ASN A 81 3.33 0.60 -16.03
CA ASN A 81 4.06 -0.53 -16.60
C ASN A 81 5.52 -0.46 -16.17
N LEU A 82 5.79 -0.70 -14.88
CA LEU A 82 7.14 -0.64 -14.34
C LEU A 82 8.00 -1.77 -14.90
N LEU A 83 9.11 -1.42 -15.55
CA LEU A 83 10.03 -2.35 -16.20
C LEU A 83 11.41 -2.27 -15.55
N PHE A 84 12.06 -3.42 -15.38
CA PHE A 84 13.48 -3.52 -15.03
C PHE A 84 14.17 -4.39 -16.08
N ASP A 85 15.02 -3.78 -16.92
CA ASP A 85 15.74 -4.48 -18.00
C ASP A 85 14.77 -5.28 -18.91
N ASP A 86 13.69 -4.62 -19.34
CA ASP A 86 12.59 -5.19 -20.15
C ASP A 86 11.73 -6.28 -19.46
N ASP A 87 12.09 -6.71 -18.24
CA ASP A 87 11.25 -7.59 -17.43
C ASP A 87 10.20 -6.76 -16.64
N PRO A 88 8.90 -7.10 -16.72
CA PRO A 88 7.86 -6.40 -15.99
C PRO A 88 7.92 -6.70 -14.49
N ALA A 89 7.82 -5.65 -13.68
CA ALA A 89 7.52 -5.77 -12.27
C ALA A 89 6.01 -5.83 -12.05
N PHE A 90 5.58 -6.64 -11.09
CA PHE A 90 4.19 -6.70 -10.68
C PHE A 90 3.97 -5.82 -9.45
N VAL A 91 3.20 -4.76 -9.62
CA VAL A 91 2.89 -3.79 -8.55
C VAL A 91 1.45 -3.99 -8.08
N ARG A 92 1.24 -4.04 -6.76
CA ARG A 92 -0.11 -4.10 -6.16
C ARG A 92 -0.19 -3.37 -4.84
N HIS A 93 -1.37 -2.91 -4.46
CA HIS A 93 -1.60 -2.42 -3.10
C HIS A 93 -1.36 -3.52 -2.06
N ILE A 94 -0.78 -3.15 -0.91
CA ILE A 94 -0.64 -4.06 0.24
C ILE A 94 -1.97 -4.24 0.96
N SER A 95 -2.78 -3.19 1.07
CA SER A 95 -4.12 -3.30 1.61
C SER A 95 -5.06 -3.91 0.57
N ALA A 96 -5.48 -5.14 0.80
CA ALA A 96 -6.78 -5.55 0.30
C ALA A 96 -7.81 -4.86 1.21
N LYS A 97 -8.64 -3.96 0.65
CA LYS A 97 -9.77 -3.36 1.40
C LYS A 97 -10.74 -4.43 1.91
N ILE A 98 -10.77 -5.59 1.23
CA ILE A 98 -11.64 -6.72 1.54
C ILE A 98 -10.76 -7.94 1.81
N LYS A 99 -10.97 -8.60 2.95
CA LYS A 99 -10.40 -9.92 3.22
C LYS A 99 -11.52 -10.95 3.14
N VAL A 100 -11.38 -11.90 2.22
CA VAL A 100 -12.32 -13.02 2.06
C VAL A 100 -11.71 -14.24 2.75
N VAL A 101 -12.52 -14.95 3.54
CA VAL A 101 -12.15 -16.20 4.19
C VAL A 101 -13.18 -17.26 3.87
N SER A 102 -12.74 -18.51 3.70
CA SER A 102 -13.62 -19.66 3.47
C SER A 102 -13.51 -20.61 4.66
N PHE A 103 -14.65 -21.04 5.19
CA PHE A 103 -14.72 -22.06 6.23
C PHE A 103 -15.07 -23.39 5.57
N MET A 104 -14.16 -24.37 5.65
CA MET A 104 -14.38 -25.71 5.09
C MET A 104 -14.68 -26.71 6.21
N HIS A 105 -15.36 -27.81 5.86
CA HIS A 105 -15.69 -28.90 6.78
C HIS A 105 -16.52 -28.48 8.00
N LEU A 106 -17.41 -27.51 7.83
CA LEU A 106 -18.41 -27.22 8.85
C LEU A 106 -19.30 -28.45 9.05
N SER A 107 -19.56 -28.78 10.31
CA SER A 107 -20.52 -29.83 10.65
C SER A 107 -21.91 -29.44 10.17
N GLY A 108 -22.64 -30.35 9.52
CA GLY A 108 -24.03 -30.14 9.13
C GLY A 108 -25.01 -30.00 10.32
N LEU A 109 -24.51 -30.09 11.56
CA LEU A 109 -25.26 -29.82 12.78
C LEU A 109 -25.25 -28.34 13.17
N ILE A 110 -24.41 -27.51 12.54
CA ILE A 110 -24.33 -26.09 12.80
C ILE A 110 -25.29 -25.39 11.84
N SER A 111 -26.26 -24.65 12.38
CA SER A 111 -27.19 -23.87 11.55
C SER A 111 -26.56 -22.55 11.09
N ASP A 112 -27.10 -21.98 10.01
CA ASP A 112 -26.65 -20.70 9.46
C ASP A 112 -26.72 -19.59 10.52
N GLU A 113 -27.76 -19.58 11.37
CA GLU A 113 -27.91 -18.60 12.44
C GLU A 113 -26.77 -18.68 13.47
N GLU A 114 -26.29 -19.90 13.73
CA GLU A 114 -25.19 -20.15 14.66
C GLU A 114 -23.84 -19.71 14.06
N ILE A 115 -23.67 -19.87 12.74
CA ILE A 115 -22.53 -19.36 11.99
C ILE A 115 -22.55 -17.83 11.99
N GLU A 116 -23.68 -17.21 11.59
CA GLU A 116 -23.83 -15.75 11.57
C GLU A 116 -23.55 -15.11 12.92
N ARG A 117 -24.07 -15.70 14.01
CA ARG A 117 -23.87 -15.19 15.37
C ARG A 117 -22.39 -15.14 15.73
N LYS A 118 -21.61 -16.16 15.35
CA LYS A 118 -20.15 -16.18 15.56
C LYS A 118 -19.43 -15.18 14.67
N LEU A 119 -19.81 -15.07 13.40
CA LEU A 119 -19.21 -14.08 12.48
C LEU A 119 -19.45 -12.64 12.96
N LYS A 120 -20.65 -12.33 13.43
CA LYS A 120 -21.00 -11.03 14.04
C LYS A 120 -20.16 -10.73 15.28
N GLN A 121 -19.88 -11.72 16.14
CA GLN A 121 -18.97 -11.55 17.29
C GLN A 121 -17.54 -11.15 16.86
N TRP A 122 -17.08 -11.64 15.70
CA TRP A 122 -15.78 -11.27 15.12
C TRP A 122 -15.81 -9.99 14.28
N ARG A 123 -16.96 -9.28 14.26
CA ARG A 123 -17.18 -8.06 13.45
C ARG A 123 -17.00 -8.32 11.95
N LEU A 124 -17.37 -9.51 11.49
CA LEU A 124 -17.41 -9.86 10.08
C LEU A 124 -18.80 -9.58 9.51
N GLU A 125 -18.82 -9.11 8.26
CA GLU A 125 -20.04 -8.91 7.48
C GLU A 125 -20.26 -10.11 6.55
N VAL A 126 -21.49 -10.62 6.50
CA VAL A 126 -21.87 -11.74 5.63
C VAL A 126 -22.35 -11.17 4.29
N LEU A 127 -21.63 -11.48 3.21
CA LEU A 127 -21.87 -10.90 1.88
C LEU A 127 -22.78 -11.76 0.97
N GLY A 128 -23.19 -12.94 1.41
CA GLY A 128 -24.03 -13.87 0.65
C GLY A 128 -24.59 -14.99 1.53
N PRO A 129 -25.46 -15.86 0.98
CA PRO A 129 -25.97 -17.03 1.70
C PRO A 129 -24.82 -17.90 2.24
N ILE A 130 -25.05 -18.47 3.42
CA ILE A 130 -24.13 -19.44 4.06
C ILE A 130 -24.44 -20.84 3.53
#